data_AF-A0A523APQ9-F1
#
_entry.id   AF-A0A523APQ9-F1
#
_cell.length_a   1.000
_cell.length_b   1.000
_cell.length_c   1.000
_cell.angle_alpha   90.00
_cell.angle_beta   90.00
_cell.angle_gamma   90.00
#
_symmetry.space_group_name_H-M   'P 1'
#
loop_
_entity.id
_entity.type
_entity.pdbx_description
1 polymer ?
#
loop_
_entity_poly.entity_id
_entity_poly.type
_entity_poly.pdbx_seq_one_letter_code
_entity_poly.pdbx_strand_id
1 'polypeptide(L)' 'MLHLVLADCELERVPLEIADHKVVRWWARRRGRKPTELLLDSSLFHPAMKKLKDGFRRGRPDIVHRCLLLSLDSPLNRE' A
#
# COMPACT_ATOMS: atom_id res chain seq x y z
N MET A 1 -0.91 28.63 9.23
CA MET A 1 -0.15 27.37 9.16
C MET A 1 -1.12 26.22 9.40
N LEU A 2 -1.30 25.34 8.41
CA LEU A 2 -2.14 24.15 8.51
C LEU A 2 -1.24 22.93 8.75
N HIS A 3 -1.64 22.05 9.67
CA HIS A 3 -1.04 20.72 9.80
C HIS A 3 -2.04 19.67 9.33
N LEU A 4 -1.69 18.94 8.27
CA LEU A 4 -2.46 17.81 7.78
C LEU A 4 -1.75 16.50 8.18
N VAL A 5 -2.44 15.65 8.94
CA VAL A 5 -1.95 14.33 9.33
C VAL A 5 -2.85 13.27 8.73
N LEU A 6 -2.29 12.43 7.87
CA LEU A 6 -2.96 11.24 7.35
C LEU A 6 -2.55 10.04 8.22
N ALA A 7 -3.43 9.63 9.13
CA ALA A 7 -3.21 8.47 9.99
C ALA A 7 -3.69 7.17 9.32
N ASP A 8 -3.19 6.02 9.79
CA ASP A 8 -3.62 4.67 9.37
C ASP A 8 -3.78 4.52 7.85
N CYS A 9 -2.78 4.97 7.08
CA CYS A 9 -2.86 5.04 5.61
C CYS A 9 -2.82 3.70 4.88
N GLU A 10 -2.81 2.58 5.60
CA GLU A 10 -2.79 1.22 5.04
C GLU A 10 -1.66 1.02 4.00
N LEU A 11 -0.55 1.74 4.22
CA LEU A 11 0.65 1.79 3.40
C LEU A 11 1.77 1.01 4.08
N GLU A 12 2.06 -0.18 3.56
CA GLU A 12 3.07 -1.06 4.11
C GLU A 12 3.67 -1.94 3.00
N ARG A 13 4.78 -2.61 3.33
CA ARG A 13 5.34 -3.65 2.46
C ARG A 13 4.58 -4.95 2.64
N VAL A 14 4.69 -5.84 1.66
CA VAL A 14 4.11 -7.18 1.76
C VAL A 14 4.68 -7.90 3.01
N PRO A 15 3.81 -8.34 3.94
CA PRO A 15 4.24 -9.04 5.15
C PRO A 15 4.84 -10.42 4.87
N LEU A 16 5.71 -10.89 5.77
CA LEU A 16 6.37 -12.20 5.65
C LEU A 16 5.36 -13.36 5.62
N GLU A 17 4.22 -13.26 6.31
CA GLU A 17 3.21 -14.32 6.40
C GLU A 17 2.62 -14.68 5.02
N ILE A 18 2.64 -13.73 4.07
CA ILE A 18 2.10 -13.93 2.72
C ILE A 18 3.17 -13.83 1.62
N ALA A 19 4.43 -13.59 1.96
CA ALA A 19 5.52 -13.39 1.00
C ALA A 19 5.72 -14.60 0.06
N ASP A 20 5.50 -15.82 0.54
CA ASP A 20 5.64 -17.05 -0.27
C ASP A 20 4.39 -17.38 -1.11
N HIS A 21 3.29 -16.63 -0.95
CA HIS A 21 2.08 -16.89 -1.70
C HIS A 21 2.30 -16.73 -3.21
N LYS A 22 1.75 -17.65 -4.02
CA LYS A 22 1.99 -17.73 -5.47
C LYS A 22 1.81 -16.40 -6.22
N VAL A 23 0.78 -15.63 -5.87
CA VAL A 23 0.49 -14.34 -6.52
C VAL A 23 1.55 -13.29 -6.20
N VAL A 24 2.05 -13.27 -4.97
CA VAL A 24 3.07 -12.33 -4.52
C VAL A 24 4.39 -12.66 -5.18
N ARG A 25 4.82 -13.94 -5.15
CA ARG A 25 6.05 -14.39 -5.81
C ARG A 25 6.04 -14.11 -7.31
N TRP A 26 4.91 -14.30 -7.98
CA TRP A 26 4.76 -13.99 -9.40
C TRP A 26 5.03 -12.50 -9.68
N TRP A 27 4.40 -11.60 -8.91
CA TRP A 27 4.62 -10.16 -9.03
C TRP A 27 6.04 -9.73 -8.66
N ALA A 28 6.63 -10.35 -7.65
CA ALA A 28 7.99 -10.08 -7.20
C ALA A 28 9.02 -10.42 -8.29
N ARG A 29 8.88 -11.61 -8.90
CA ARG A 29 9.69 -12.02 -10.06
C ARG A 29 9.53 -11.07 -11.23
N ARG A 30 8.29 -10.70 -11.58
CA ARG A 30 8.00 -9.75 -12.67
C ARG A 30 8.64 -8.38 -12.44
N ARG A 31 8.79 -7.96 -11.18
CA ARG A 31 9.45 -6.69 -10.81
C ARG A 31 10.96 -6.82 -10.55
N GLY A 32 11.52 -8.03 -10.56
CA GLY A 32 12.93 -8.26 -10.21
C GLY A 32 13.26 -7.89 -8.76
N ARG A 33 12.30 -8.05 -7.84
CA ARG A 33 12.41 -7.67 -6.42
C ARG A 33 12.08 -8.84 -5.51
N LYS A 34 12.47 -8.76 -4.24
CA LYS A 34 12.00 -9.70 -3.22
C LYS A 34 10.51 -9.45 -2.94
N PRO A 35 9.72 -10.49 -2.61
CA PRO A 35 8.31 -10.32 -2.22
C PRO A 35 8.08 -9.24 -1.16
N THR A 36 8.91 -9.22 -0.13
CA THR A 36 8.85 -8.26 1.00
C THR A 36 9.31 -6.84 0.65
N GLU A 37 9.83 -6.62 -0.56
CA GLU A 37 10.17 -5.27 -1.06
C GLU A 37 8.99 -4.65 -1.81
N LEU A 38 7.95 -5.42 -2.12
CA LEU A 38 6.75 -4.91 -2.77
C LEU A 38 5.86 -4.17 -1.76
N LEU A 39 5.12 -3.16 -2.22
CA LEU A 39 4.01 -2.58 -1.47
C LEU A 39 2.84 -3.55 -1.42
N LEU A 40 2.22 -3.70 -0.24
CA LEU A 40 0.99 -4.46 -0.11
C LEU A 40 -0.13 -3.72 -0.84
N ASP A 41 -0.78 -4.41 -1.77
CA ASP A 41 -1.86 -3.87 -2.59
C ASP A 41 -2.99 -4.89 -2.68
N SER A 42 -4.15 -4.53 -2.15
CA SER A 42 -5.35 -5.37 -2.13
C SER A 42 -5.90 -5.64 -3.53
N SER A 43 -5.73 -4.76 -4.51
CA SER A 43 -6.12 -5.02 -5.90
C SER A 43 -5.26 -6.12 -6.53
N LEU A 44 -4.03 -6.30 -6.06
CA LEU A 44 -3.09 -7.30 -6.60
C LEU A 44 -3.03 -8.60 -5.78
N PHE A 45 -3.15 -8.48 -4.46
CA PHE A 45 -2.84 -9.56 -3.53
C PHE A 45 -4.04 -10.04 -2.72
N HIS A 46 -5.27 -9.63 -3.07
CA HIS A 46 -6.50 -10.04 -2.38
C HIS A 46 -6.55 -11.53 -1.98
N PRO A 47 -6.20 -12.50 -2.86
CA PRO A 47 -6.22 -13.91 -2.47
C PRO A 47 -5.24 -14.29 -1.35
N ALA A 48 -4.07 -13.64 -1.31
CA ALA A 48 -3.06 -13.87 -0.29
C ALA A 48 -3.45 -13.22 1.05
N MET A 49 -4.08 -12.04 0.98
CA MET A 49 -4.44 -11.21 2.13
C MET A 49 -5.53 -11.82 3.01
N LYS A 50 -6.28 -12.83 2.53
CA LYS A 50 -7.26 -13.58 3.33
C LYS A 50 -6.66 -14.24 4.60
N LYS A 51 -5.34 -14.45 4.63
CA LYS A 51 -4.61 -15.02 5.78
C LYS A 51 -4.08 -13.96 6.75
N LEU A 52 -4.14 -12.68 6.37
CA LEU A 52 -3.64 -11.59 7.21
C LEU A 52 -4.70 -11.18 8.23
N LYS A 53 -4.25 -10.95 9.46
CA LYS A 53 -5.05 -10.23 10.44
C LYS A 53 -5.42 -8.86 9.86
N ASP A 54 -6.70 -8.51 9.98
CA ASP A 54 -7.29 -7.28 9.48
C ASP A 54 -7.04 -7.03 7.98
N GLY A 55 -6.87 -8.10 7.19
CA GLY A 55 -6.57 -8.01 5.76
C GLY A 55 -7.61 -7.27 4.93
N PHE A 56 -8.83 -7.06 5.43
CA PHE A 56 -9.90 -6.32 4.76
C PHE A 56 -9.66 -4.80 4.71
N ARG A 57 -8.89 -4.25 5.64
CA ARG A 57 -8.57 -2.81 5.69
C ARG A 57 -7.19 -2.48 5.12
N ARG A 58 -6.30 -3.46 4.97
CA ARG A 58 -4.89 -3.27 4.59
C ARG A 58 -4.70 -3.10 3.08
N GLY A 59 -3.54 -2.58 2.68
CA GLY A 59 -3.09 -2.57 1.27
C GLY A 59 -3.91 -1.68 0.36
N ARG A 60 -4.18 -0.44 0.80
CA ARG A 60 -4.85 0.61 0.01
C ARG A 60 -3.97 1.86 -0.17
N PRO A 61 -2.75 1.71 -0.74
CA PRO A 61 -1.83 2.83 -0.94
C PRO A 61 -2.39 3.89 -1.89
N ASP A 62 -3.38 3.55 -2.71
CA ASP A 62 -4.06 4.47 -3.62
C ASP A 62 -4.80 5.60 -2.90
N ILE A 63 -5.28 5.36 -1.67
CA ILE A 63 -5.99 6.38 -0.88
C ILE A 63 -5.03 7.48 -0.46
N VAL A 64 -3.95 7.13 0.24
CA VAL A 64 -2.94 8.11 0.68
C VAL A 64 -2.29 8.81 -0.49
N HIS A 65 -2.01 8.10 -1.59
CA HIS A 65 -1.48 8.70 -2.80
C HIS A 65 -2.39 9.80 -3.35
N ARG A 66 -3.71 9.55 -3.48
CA ARG A 66 -4.67 10.57 -3.94
C ARG A 66 -4.79 11.74 -2.96
N CYS A 67 -4.85 11.47 -1.66
CA CYS A 67 -4.90 12.52 -0.65
C CYS A 67 -3.68 13.44 -0.73
N LEU A 68 -2.48 12.87 -0.90
CA LEU A 68 -1.25 13.64 -1.05
C LEU A 68 -1.25 14.48 -2.32
N LEU A 69 -1.64 13.92 -3.47
CA LEU A 69 -1.73 14.68 -4.72
C LEU A 69 -2.64 15.91 -4.58
N LEU A 70 -3.84 15.73 -4.02
CA LEU A 70 -4.80 16.82 -3.84
C LEU A 70 -4.30 17.88 -2.84
N SER A 71 -3.72 17.43 -1.72
CA SER A 71 -3.27 18.34 -0.65
C SER A 71 -2.09 19.18 -1.12
N LEU A 72 -1.13 18.57 -1.82
CA LEU A 72 0.06 19.26 -2.32
C LEU A 72 -0.24 20.21 -3.47
N ASP A 73 -1.27 19.93 -4.27
CA ASP A 73 -1.69 20.78 -5.38
C ASP A 73 -2.60 21.95 -4.94
N SER A 74 -3.11 21.91 -3.72
CA SER A 74 -4.03 22.94 -3.21
C SER A 74 -3.39 24.34 -3.20
N PRO A 75 -4.16 25.41 -3.48
CA PRO A 75 -3.65 26.79 -3.39
C PRO A 75 -3.01 27.09 -2.03
N LEU A 76 -3.61 26.60 -0.94
CA LEU A 76 -3.13 26.79 0.43
C LEU A 76 -1.73 26.19 0.67
N ASN A 77 -1.33 25.15 -0.07
CA ASN A 77 0.01 24.56 0.05
C ASN A 77 1.06 25.28 -0.82
N ARG A 78 0.62 26.13 -1.77
CA ARG A 78 1.50 26.90 -2.67
C ARG A 78 1.82 28.30 -2.15
N GLU A 79 1.17 28.72 -1.07
CA GLU A 79 1.37 29.99 -0.35
C GLU A 79 2.36 29.81 0.81
#